data_AF-A0A9X2LC79-F1
#
_entry.id   AF-A0A9X2LC79-F1
#
_cell.length_a   1.000
_cell.length_b   1.000
_cell.length_c   1.000
_cell.angle_alpha   90.00
_cell.angle_beta   90.00
_cell.angle_gamma   90.00
#
_symmetry.space_group_name_H-M   'P 1'
#
loop_
_entity.id
_entity.type
_entity.pdbx_description
1 polymer ?
#
loop_
_entity_poly.entity_id
_entity_poly.type
_entity_poly.pdbx_seq_one_letter_code
_entity_poly.pdbx_strand_id
1 'polypeptide(L)'
;MPSKLFGLIVCTLAAGGCALTDQSRHTKTSDVPPCFAAPEIVIPTARASYIATGTYEVPDDIRGILLTKQSAKYVSLPWIAEAILKGPVQEVSSFQVWSQDNSLSRLLGKSDEAVVVFLVSVPRKSVTYHLLNSPAAVQAVDELLLANVHHEIERQALIVSRWQPDRDLPFYTDVEKLISKLSVVDGAKQQRVFDELIELGTPAIPAIIDQMDNRAQLRTSYVRLSNQHSDSFEAYRQYSPELVVDAIAAILNHQTGEYFGSIYNGDEDDQRDATVAGWRVYAHDLKCSKA
;
A
#
# COMPACT_ATOMS: atom_id res chain seq x y z
N MET A 1 5.78 49.32 12.47
CA MET A 1 4.35 49.43 12.83
C MET A 1 3.70 50.44 11.90
N PRO A 2 2.79 49.99 11.03
CA PRO A 2 1.48 50.64 10.99
C PRO A 2 0.34 49.62 10.97
N SER A 3 -0.67 49.95 11.78
CA SER A 3 -1.94 49.26 12.00
C SER A 3 -2.83 49.25 10.76
N LYS A 4 -3.25 48.06 10.31
CA LYS A 4 -4.32 47.90 9.32
C LYS A 4 -5.66 47.66 10.02
N LEU A 5 -6.62 48.52 9.71
CA LEU A 5 -8.03 48.45 10.08
C LEU A 5 -8.65 47.13 9.59
N PHE A 6 -9.36 46.44 10.48
CA PHE A 6 -10.33 45.41 10.12
C PHE A 6 -11.67 46.08 9.80
N GLY A 7 -12.09 46.00 8.53
CA GLY A 7 -13.43 46.35 8.10
C GLY A 7 -14.38 45.17 8.35
N LEU A 8 -15.36 45.39 9.22
CA LEU A 8 -16.47 44.48 9.51
C LEU A 8 -17.46 44.53 8.33
N ILE A 9 -17.64 43.44 7.58
CA ILE A 9 -18.72 43.33 6.60
C ILE A 9 -19.94 42.75 7.33
N VAL A 10 -20.93 43.61 7.54
CA VAL A 10 -22.28 43.25 7.97
C VAL A 10 -23.07 42.89 6.70
N CYS A 11 -23.41 41.62 6.51
CA CYS A 11 -24.36 41.20 5.49
C CYS A 11 -25.78 41.20 6.08
N THR A 12 -26.60 42.09 5.55
CA THR A 12 -28.03 42.26 5.86
C THR A 12 -28.84 41.11 5.24
N LEU A 13 -29.63 40.42 6.06
CA LEU A 13 -30.64 39.43 5.65
C LEU A 13 -31.79 40.13 4.90
N ALA A 14 -31.97 39.78 3.62
CA ALA A 14 -33.19 40.07 2.88
C ALA A 14 -33.94 38.75 2.62
N ALA A 15 -35.12 38.63 3.22
CA ALA A 15 -36.05 37.54 3.00
C ALA A 15 -36.72 37.72 1.62
N GLY A 16 -36.44 36.79 0.70
CA GLY A 16 -37.08 36.71 -0.61
C GLY A 16 -37.28 35.24 -0.95
N GLY A 17 -38.52 34.76 -0.84
CA GLY A 17 -38.89 33.40 -1.16
C GLY A 17 -38.78 33.12 -2.65
N CYS A 18 -37.89 32.19 -3.02
CA CYS A 18 -37.93 31.49 -4.29
C CYS A 18 -38.33 30.05 -4.00
N ALA A 19 -39.51 29.65 -4.48
CA ALA A 19 -39.89 28.26 -4.60
C ALA A 19 -38.98 27.60 -5.65
N LEU A 20 -37.90 26.99 -5.18
CA LEU A 20 -37.10 26.06 -5.96
C LEU A 20 -37.83 24.72 -5.96
N THR A 21 -38.37 24.36 -7.12
CA THR A 21 -38.79 22.99 -7.43
C THR A 21 -37.59 22.07 -7.27
N ASP A 22 -37.60 21.31 -6.17
CA ASP A 22 -36.67 20.25 -5.85
C ASP A 22 -36.87 19.09 -6.83
N GLN A 23 -36.10 19.12 -7.93
CA GLN A 23 -35.89 17.99 -8.83
C GLN A 23 -34.41 17.58 -8.80
N SER A 24 -33.80 17.43 -7.62
CA SER A 24 -32.60 16.60 -7.51
C SER A 24 -33.01 15.13 -7.53
N ARG A 25 -33.34 14.63 -8.72
CA ARG A 25 -33.35 13.19 -8.97
C ARG A 25 -31.89 12.76 -8.92
N HIS A 26 -31.36 12.59 -7.70
CA HIS A 26 -30.08 11.96 -7.44
C HIS A 26 -30.16 10.54 -8.00
N THR A 27 -29.83 10.40 -9.28
CA THR A 27 -29.35 9.14 -9.82
C THR A 27 -28.27 8.69 -8.85
N LYS A 28 -28.46 7.54 -8.20
CA LYS A 28 -27.39 6.81 -7.52
C LYS A 28 -26.29 6.60 -8.56
N THR A 29 -25.40 7.57 -8.69
CA THR A 29 -24.11 7.38 -9.33
C THR A 29 -23.52 6.18 -8.64
N SER A 30 -23.22 5.14 -9.40
CA SER A 30 -22.60 3.91 -8.91
C SER A 30 -21.58 4.26 -7.84
N ASP A 31 -21.83 3.85 -6.58
CA ASP A 31 -21.03 4.25 -5.42
C ASP A 31 -19.60 3.68 -5.43
N VAL A 32 -19.28 2.90 -6.47
CA VAL A 32 -17.99 2.25 -6.72
C VAL A 32 -17.04 3.25 -7.41
N PRO A 33 -15.86 3.52 -6.83
CA PRO A 33 -14.85 4.35 -7.47
C PRO A 33 -14.50 3.82 -8.87
N PRO A 34 -14.32 4.69 -9.89
CA PRO A 34 -13.97 4.22 -11.22
C PRO A 34 -12.57 3.59 -11.24
N CYS A 35 -12.32 2.78 -12.28
CA CYS A 35 -10.98 2.27 -12.55
C CYS A 35 -10.03 3.42 -12.91
N PHE A 36 -8.77 3.31 -12.44
CA PHE A 36 -7.79 4.36 -12.65
C PHE A 36 -7.11 4.25 -14.02
N ALA A 37 -6.87 5.38 -14.67
CA ALA A 37 -6.36 5.42 -16.04
C ALA A 37 -4.84 5.21 -16.15
N ALA A 38 -4.09 5.40 -15.06
CA ALA A 38 -2.64 5.23 -14.99
C ALA A 38 -2.28 4.04 -14.07
N PRO A 39 -2.41 2.78 -14.55
CA PRO A 39 -2.26 1.58 -13.72
C PRO A 39 -0.85 1.44 -13.11
N GLU A 40 0.16 2.06 -13.71
CA GLU A 40 1.55 2.00 -13.27
C GLU A 40 1.80 2.67 -11.91
N ILE A 41 0.92 3.58 -11.46
CA ILE A 41 1.04 4.25 -10.15
C ILE A 41 0.10 3.69 -9.08
N VAL A 42 -0.88 2.87 -9.45
CA VAL A 42 -1.87 2.28 -8.54
C VAL A 42 -1.19 1.48 -7.42
N ILE A 43 -0.46 0.43 -7.82
CA ILE A 43 0.21 -0.46 -6.86
C ILE A 43 1.30 0.30 -6.09
N PRO A 44 2.18 1.11 -6.71
CA PRO A 44 3.12 1.94 -5.97
C PRO A 44 2.47 2.85 -4.92
N THR A 45 1.33 3.48 -5.26
CA THR A 45 0.61 4.35 -4.32
C THR A 45 0.02 3.56 -3.17
N ALA A 46 -0.51 2.36 -3.43
CA ALA A 46 -1.04 1.49 -2.39
C ALA A 46 0.05 0.97 -1.44
N ARG A 47 1.23 0.63 -1.99
CA ARG A 47 2.38 0.11 -1.24
C ARG A 47 3.13 1.16 -0.45
N ALA A 48 3.16 2.40 -0.93
CA ALA A 48 3.90 3.48 -0.29
C ALA A 48 3.20 3.92 1.00
N SER A 49 3.95 3.99 2.09
CA SER A 49 3.53 4.62 3.34
C SER A 49 3.80 6.12 3.34
N TYR A 50 4.71 6.58 2.47
CA TYR A 50 5.10 7.97 2.33
C TYR A 50 5.34 8.29 0.85
N ILE A 51 4.70 9.35 0.35
CA ILE A 51 4.88 9.85 -1.01
C ILE A 51 5.12 11.35 -0.89
N ALA A 52 6.19 11.85 -1.50
CA ALA A 52 6.55 13.26 -1.42
C ALA A 52 7.24 13.74 -2.69
N THR A 53 7.19 15.04 -2.92
CA THR A 53 8.06 15.75 -3.86
C THR A 53 9.29 16.28 -3.13
N GLY A 54 10.39 16.45 -3.85
CA GLY A 54 11.61 17.02 -3.29
C GLY A 54 12.85 16.66 -4.10
N THR A 55 14.02 16.80 -3.47
CA THR A 55 15.32 16.53 -4.08
C THR A 55 16.17 15.64 -3.18
N TYR A 56 17.08 14.88 -3.80
CA TYR A 56 18.15 14.16 -3.10
C TYR A 56 19.44 14.32 -3.86
N GLU A 57 20.53 14.23 -3.12
CA GLU A 57 21.87 14.12 -3.68
C GLU A 57 22.35 12.68 -3.52
N VAL A 58 23.15 12.20 -4.48
CA VAL A 58 23.91 10.95 -4.31
C VAL A 58 25.40 11.31 -4.15
N PRO A 59 25.90 11.38 -2.89
CA PRO A 59 27.30 11.63 -2.59
C PRO A 59 28.24 10.67 -3.34
N ASP A 60 29.42 11.15 -3.73
CA ASP A 60 30.37 10.38 -4.54
C ASP A 60 30.80 9.05 -3.92
N ASP A 61 30.96 9.01 -2.59
CA ASP A 61 31.28 7.79 -1.85
C ASP A 61 30.14 6.76 -1.90
N ILE A 62 28.88 7.22 -1.85
CA ILE A 62 27.70 6.36 -2.02
C ILE A 62 27.52 5.95 -3.49
N ARG A 63 27.77 6.85 -4.44
CA ARG A 63 27.66 6.58 -5.87
C ARG A 63 28.56 5.40 -6.28
N GLY A 64 29.78 5.35 -5.77
CA GLY A 64 30.68 4.21 -5.97
C GLY A 64 30.12 2.88 -5.45
N ILE A 65 29.49 2.88 -4.28
CA ILE A 65 28.85 1.69 -3.70
C ILE A 65 27.68 1.21 -4.57
N LEU A 66 26.82 2.14 -5.00
CA LEU A 66 25.65 1.82 -5.82
C LEU A 66 26.02 1.32 -7.21
N LEU A 67 27.06 1.89 -7.83
CA LEU A 67 27.53 1.48 -9.16
C LEU A 67 28.23 0.12 -9.15
N THR A 68 29.00 -0.17 -8.10
CA THR A 68 29.77 -1.42 -8.03
C THR A 68 28.91 -2.62 -7.63
N LYS A 69 27.76 -2.41 -6.99
CA LYS A 69 26.89 -3.45 -6.43
C LYS A 69 27.63 -4.47 -5.54
N GLN A 70 28.83 -4.11 -5.06
CA GLN A 70 29.79 -5.04 -4.45
C GLN A 70 29.36 -5.57 -3.08
N SER A 71 28.39 -4.92 -2.43
CA SER A 71 27.84 -5.41 -1.18
C SER A 71 26.32 -5.26 -1.18
N ALA A 72 25.61 -6.32 -0.80
CA ALA A 72 24.17 -6.33 -0.56
C ALA A 72 23.87 -5.54 0.73
N LYS A 73 23.75 -4.22 0.61
CA LYS A 73 23.58 -3.30 1.74
C LYS A 73 22.59 -2.21 1.40
N TYR A 74 21.90 -1.73 2.42
CA TYR A 74 21.16 -0.48 2.34
C TYR A 74 22.13 0.69 2.49
N VAL A 75 21.98 1.70 1.64
CA VAL A 75 22.66 3.00 1.76
C VAL A 75 21.63 4.09 2.05
N SER A 76 22.00 5.06 2.87
CA SER A 76 21.12 6.17 3.23
C SER A 76 21.40 7.36 2.31
N LEU A 77 20.38 7.86 1.62
CA LEU A 77 20.48 9.07 0.81
C LEU A 77 19.87 10.27 1.55
N PRO A 78 20.56 11.42 1.60
CA PRO A 78 19.98 12.65 2.14
C PRO A 78 18.80 13.07 1.26
N TRP A 79 17.73 13.54 1.90
CA TRP A 79 16.49 13.91 1.22
C TRP A 79 15.96 15.24 1.78
N ILE A 80 15.51 16.10 0.87
CA ILE A 80 14.88 17.39 1.21
C ILE A 80 13.47 17.34 0.64
N ALA A 81 12.48 17.17 1.50
CA ALA A 81 11.07 17.16 1.11
C ALA A 81 10.59 18.58 0.80
N GLU A 82 9.92 18.76 -0.33
CA GLU A 82 9.25 20.03 -0.68
C GLU A 82 7.75 19.98 -0.35
N ALA A 83 7.08 18.86 -0.68
CA ALA A 83 5.68 18.64 -0.36
C ALA A 83 5.42 17.17 -0.04
N ILE A 84 4.59 16.92 0.98
CA ILE A 84 4.17 15.57 1.36
C ILE A 84 2.80 15.31 0.72
N LEU A 85 2.70 14.29 -0.12
CA LEU A 85 1.47 13.90 -0.82
C LEU A 85 0.71 12.82 -0.03
N LYS A 86 1.43 11.89 0.60
CA LYS A 86 0.91 10.81 1.44
C LYS A 86 1.87 10.53 2.60
N GLY A 87 1.35 10.17 3.76
CA GLY A 87 2.15 9.76 4.93
C GLY A 87 2.16 10.79 6.06
N PRO A 88 2.94 10.56 7.13
CA PRO A 88 3.04 11.49 8.25
C PRO A 88 3.63 12.84 7.83
N VAL A 89 3.21 13.92 8.50
CA VAL A 89 3.72 15.28 8.28
C VAL A 89 5.16 15.46 8.77
N GLN A 90 5.65 14.52 9.59
CA GLN A 90 7.02 14.57 10.07
C GLN A 90 8.00 14.50 8.90
N GLU A 91 8.97 15.41 8.92
CA GLU A 91 10.00 15.49 7.90
C GLU A 91 10.86 14.22 7.90
N VAL A 92 10.91 13.57 6.75
CA VAL A 92 11.88 12.52 6.45
C VAL A 92 13.14 13.22 5.96
N SER A 93 14.27 13.06 6.64
CA SER A 93 15.55 13.69 6.22
C SER A 93 16.43 12.79 5.36
N SER A 94 16.10 11.50 5.29
CA SER A 94 16.80 10.51 4.46
C SER A 94 15.95 9.28 4.20
N PHE A 95 16.27 8.56 3.11
CA PHE A 95 15.69 7.25 2.83
C PHE A 95 16.77 6.23 2.46
N GLN A 96 16.45 4.96 2.68
CA GLN A 96 17.33 3.83 2.43
C GLN A 96 17.11 3.30 1.01
N VAL A 97 18.20 2.94 0.33
CA VAL A 97 18.16 2.31 -0.99
C VAL A 97 18.96 1.02 -0.94
N TRP A 98 18.39 -0.06 -1.46
CA TRP A 98 19.11 -1.32 -1.59
C TRP A 98 20.11 -1.24 -2.74
N SER A 99 21.39 -1.54 -2.49
CA SER A 99 22.46 -1.46 -3.49
C SER A 99 22.33 -2.45 -4.66
N GLN A 100 21.39 -3.39 -4.60
CA GLN A 100 21.07 -4.29 -5.72
C GLN A 100 19.69 -4.01 -6.32
N ASP A 101 19.06 -2.88 -5.98
CA ASP A 101 17.76 -2.51 -6.52
C ASP A 101 17.83 -2.31 -8.05
N ASN A 102 16.78 -2.71 -8.75
CA ASN A 102 16.69 -2.56 -10.19
C ASN A 102 16.38 -1.11 -10.60
N SER A 103 15.90 -0.28 -9.67
CA SER A 103 15.63 1.15 -9.87
C SER A 103 16.88 2.04 -9.78
N LEU A 104 18.05 1.48 -9.42
CA LEU A 104 19.27 2.28 -9.17
C LEU A 104 19.70 3.16 -10.34
N SER A 105 19.60 2.70 -11.58
CA SER A 105 19.98 3.52 -12.73
C SER A 105 19.10 4.77 -12.87
N ARG A 106 17.82 4.66 -12.52
CA ARG A 106 16.87 5.78 -12.57
C ARG A 106 17.07 6.73 -11.42
N LEU A 107 17.31 6.20 -10.22
CA LEU A 107 17.70 6.98 -9.06
C LEU A 107 18.99 7.77 -9.36
N LEU A 108 20.05 7.12 -9.83
CA LEU A 108 21.31 7.80 -10.14
C LEU A 108 21.17 8.85 -11.24
N GLY A 109 20.30 8.60 -12.23
CA GLY A 109 20.02 9.52 -13.32
C GLY A 109 19.11 10.69 -12.95
N LYS A 110 18.60 10.75 -11.70
CA LYS A 110 17.70 11.79 -11.19
C LYS A 110 18.24 12.50 -9.94
N SER A 111 19.51 12.28 -9.62
CA SER A 111 20.22 13.03 -8.56
C SER A 111 20.07 14.52 -8.85
N ASP A 112 19.76 15.30 -7.82
CA ASP A 112 19.66 16.76 -7.87
C ASP A 112 18.49 17.31 -8.73
N GLU A 113 17.63 16.44 -9.26
CA GLU A 113 16.38 16.80 -9.93
C GLU A 113 15.21 16.84 -8.91
N ALA A 114 14.21 17.67 -9.19
CA ALA A 114 12.93 17.58 -8.50
C ALA A 114 12.22 16.27 -8.87
N VAL A 115 11.93 15.45 -7.87
CA VAL A 115 11.33 14.12 -8.06
C VAL A 115 10.10 13.90 -7.17
N VAL A 116 9.24 12.98 -7.60
CA VAL A 116 8.27 12.28 -6.74
C VAL A 116 8.91 10.98 -6.28
N VAL A 117 8.96 10.75 -4.96
CA VAL A 117 9.46 9.51 -4.36
C VAL A 117 8.33 8.71 -3.70
N PHE A 118 8.35 7.39 -3.86
CA PHE A 118 7.46 6.45 -3.19
C PHE A 118 8.28 5.62 -2.20
N LEU A 119 8.00 5.80 -0.91
CA LEU A 119 8.75 5.18 0.17
C LEU A 119 7.86 4.24 0.98
N VAL A 120 8.48 3.17 1.48
CA VAL A 120 7.87 2.21 2.41
C VAL A 120 8.54 2.35 3.77
N SER A 121 7.73 2.48 4.82
CA SER A 121 8.17 2.51 6.20
C SER A 121 8.50 1.10 6.67
N VAL A 122 9.67 0.95 7.28
CA VAL A 122 10.09 -0.26 7.97
C VAL A 122 10.27 0.11 9.43
N PRO A 123 9.35 -0.31 10.33
CA PRO A 123 9.53 -0.08 11.75
C PRO A 123 10.70 -0.93 12.24
N ARG A 124 11.57 -0.31 13.02
CA ARG A 124 12.59 -0.99 13.83
C ARG A 124 12.57 -0.31 15.20
N LYS A 125 13.73 -0.13 15.84
CA LYS A 125 13.86 0.78 16.98
C LYS A 125 13.45 2.22 16.65
N SER A 126 13.55 2.59 15.37
CA SER A 126 13.04 3.82 14.78
C SER A 126 12.46 3.49 13.41
N VAL A 127 11.45 4.25 12.98
CA VAL A 127 10.92 4.13 11.62
C VAL A 127 12.01 4.53 10.63
N THR A 128 12.27 3.68 9.65
CA THR A 128 13.15 3.99 8.52
C THR A 128 12.35 3.92 7.23
N TYR A 129 12.60 4.83 6.31
CA TYR A 129 11.95 4.84 5.01
C TYR A 129 12.87 4.22 3.98
N HIS A 130 12.34 3.31 3.18
CA HIS A 130 13.07 2.61 2.12
C HIS A 130 12.44 2.98 0.79
N LEU A 131 13.27 3.17 -0.22
CA LEU A 131 12.78 3.34 -1.58
C LEU A 131 11.98 2.10 -1.99
N LEU A 132 10.77 2.30 -2.51
CA LEU A 132 9.96 1.21 -2.99
C LEU A 132 10.70 0.47 -4.13
N ASN A 133 10.75 -0.86 -4.08
CA ASN A 133 11.29 -1.65 -5.18
C ASN A 133 10.26 -1.69 -6.33
N SER A 134 10.18 -0.60 -7.08
CA SER A 134 9.28 -0.42 -8.21
C SER A 134 9.90 0.49 -9.27
N PRO A 135 9.65 0.24 -10.56
CA PRO A 135 9.91 1.17 -11.64
C PRO A 135 9.46 2.62 -11.38
N ALA A 136 8.34 2.80 -10.68
CA ALA A 136 7.70 4.08 -10.42
C ALA A 136 8.22 4.77 -9.14
N ALA A 137 9.16 4.16 -8.42
CA ALA A 137 9.54 4.60 -7.08
C ALA A 137 10.22 5.97 -7.02
N VAL A 138 10.86 6.38 -8.11
CA VAL A 138 11.39 7.74 -8.29
C VAL A 138 11.09 8.19 -9.71
N GLN A 139 10.40 9.32 -9.83
CA GLN A 139 10.02 9.90 -11.11
C GLN A 139 10.31 11.40 -11.10
N ALA A 140 10.64 12.00 -12.25
CA ALA A 140 10.76 13.46 -12.30
C ALA A 140 9.40 14.09 -12.00
N VAL A 141 9.39 15.21 -11.31
CA VAL A 141 8.16 15.99 -11.11
C VAL A 141 7.65 16.47 -12.47
N ASP A 142 6.36 16.21 -12.70
CA ASP A 142 5.59 16.67 -13.85
C ASP A 142 4.15 16.93 -13.36
N GLU A 143 3.48 17.93 -13.93
CA GLU A 143 2.13 18.34 -13.50
C GLU A 143 1.11 17.21 -13.63
N LEU A 144 1.17 16.43 -14.72
CA LEU A 144 0.27 15.31 -14.94
C LEU A 144 0.56 14.18 -13.96
N LEU A 145 1.84 13.89 -13.69
CA LEU A 145 2.21 12.90 -12.67
C LEU A 145 1.66 13.29 -11.29
N LEU A 146 1.85 14.53 -10.85
CA LEU A 146 1.35 15.00 -9.56
C LEU A 146 -0.18 14.90 -9.47
N ALA A 147 -0.89 15.34 -10.51
CA ALA A 147 -2.34 15.23 -10.58
C ALA A 147 -2.80 13.77 -10.49
N ASN A 148 -2.13 12.85 -11.19
CA ASN A 148 -2.43 11.43 -11.15
C ASN A 148 -2.17 10.83 -9.76
N VAL A 149 -1.05 11.17 -9.11
CA VAL A 149 -0.75 10.69 -7.75
C VAL A 149 -1.79 11.19 -6.74
N HIS A 150 -2.17 12.47 -6.79
CA HIS A 150 -3.21 13.01 -5.92
C HIS A 150 -4.55 12.30 -6.11
N HIS A 151 -4.99 12.17 -7.37
CA HIS A 151 -6.24 11.49 -7.69
C HIS A 151 -6.20 10.03 -7.25
N GLU A 152 -5.07 9.32 -7.43
CA GLU A 152 -4.96 7.93 -6.99
C GLU A 152 -5.00 7.81 -5.46
N ILE A 153 -4.37 8.71 -4.71
CA ILE A 153 -4.45 8.75 -3.25
C ILE A 153 -5.91 8.92 -2.79
N GLU A 154 -6.63 9.87 -3.38
CA GLU A 154 -8.05 10.13 -3.07
C GLU A 154 -8.92 8.93 -3.42
N ARG A 155 -8.70 8.32 -4.58
CA ARG A 155 -9.43 7.13 -5.03
C ARG A 155 -9.23 5.96 -4.08
N GLN A 156 -7.98 5.68 -3.68
CA GLN A 156 -7.68 4.61 -2.73
C GLN A 156 -8.33 4.86 -1.37
N ALA A 157 -8.28 6.10 -0.86
CA ALA A 157 -8.98 6.46 0.38
C ALA A 157 -10.50 6.22 0.27
N LEU A 158 -11.09 6.49 -0.91
CA LEU A 158 -12.50 6.23 -1.17
C LEU A 158 -12.82 4.73 -1.20
N ILE A 159 -12.00 3.91 -1.85
CA ILE A 159 -12.14 2.45 -1.88
C ILE A 159 -12.13 1.89 -0.45
N VAL A 160 -11.14 2.30 0.34
CA VAL A 160 -10.94 1.78 1.71
C VAL A 160 -12.08 2.21 2.63
N SER A 161 -12.47 3.49 2.58
CA SER A 161 -13.54 4.03 3.45
C SER A 161 -14.92 3.47 3.13
N ARG A 162 -15.15 3.04 1.87
CA ARG A 162 -16.42 2.45 1.43
C ARG A 162 -16.38 0.92 1.35
N TRP A 163 -15.29 0.29 1.79
CA TRP A 163 -15.16 -1.16 1.69
C TRP A 163 -16.30 -1.86 2.42
N GLN A 164 -16.94 -2.81 1.75
CA GLN A 164 -17.99 -3.64 2.31
C GLN A 164 -17.75 -5.09 1.89
N PRO A 165 -17.92 -6.06 2.80
CA PRO A 165 -17.82 -7.47 2.46
C PRO A 165 -18.78 -7.87 1.35
N ASP A 166 -18.26 -8.53 0.32
CA ASP A 166 -19.03 -9.02 -0.83
C ASP A 166 -19.23 -10.54 -0.70
N ARG A 167 -20.39 -10.94 -0.19
CA ARG A 167 -20.73 -12.34 0.08
C ARG A 167 -21.01 -13.17 -1.18
N ASP A 168 -21.14 -12.51 -2.33
CA ASP A 168 -21.40 -13.16 -3.61
C ASP A 168 -20.10 -13.52 -4.34
N LEU A 169 -18.94 -13.23 -3.75
CA LEU A 169 -17.64 -13.60 -4.31
C LEU A 169 -17.50 -15.13 -4.44
N PRO A 170 -16.86 -15.62 -5.51
CA PRO A 170 -16.48 -17.02 -5.62
C PRO A 170 -15.71 -17.48 -4.37
N PHE A 171 -16.03 -18.68 -3.88
CA PHE A 171 -15.40 -19.30 -2.70
C PHE A 171 -15.59 -18.57 -1.37
N TYR A 172 -16.49 -17.57 -1.26
CA TYR A 172 -16.70 -16.82 -0.02
C TYR A 172 -16.91 -17.72 1.21
N THR A 173 -17.87 -18.63 1.13
CA THR A 173 -18.21 -19.55 2.23
C THR A 173 -17.07 -20.52 2.56
N ASP A 174 -16.32 -20.98 1.55
CA ASP A 174 -15.18 -21.88 1.77
C ASP A 174 -14.04 -21.15 2.48
N VAL A 175 -13.73 -19.93 2.05
CA VAL A 175 -12.74 -19.05 2.69
C VAL A 175 -13.15 -18.74 4.13
N GLU A 176 -14.41 -18.39 4.39
CA GLU A 176 -14.93 -18.11 5.75
C GLU A 176 -14.75 -19.30 6.69
N LYS A 177 -15.11 -20.48 6.19
CA LYS A 177 -14.94 -21.73 6.92
C LYS A 177 -13.47 -22.07 7.19
N LEU A 178 -12.56 -21.73 6.29
CA LEU A 178 -11.13 -21.97 6.49
C LEU A 178 -10.53 -20.96 7.48
N ILE A 179 -10.77 -19.66 7.27
CA ILE A 179 -10.25 -18.58 8.12
C ILE A 179 -10.74 -18.74 9.56
N SER A 180 -12.02 -19.09 9.78
CA SER A 180 -12.56 -19.31 11.13
C SER A 180 -11.87 -20.45 11.90
N LYS A 181 -11.29 -21.44 11.21
CA LYS A 181 -10.54 -22.52 11.85
C LYS A 181 -9.18 -22.06 12.39
N LEU A 182 -8.55 -21.04 11.80
CA LEU A 182 -7.16 -20.68 12.09
C LEU A 182 -6.92 -20.23 13.54
N SER A 183 -7.96 -19.76 14.22
CA SER A 183 -7.91 -19.38 15.64
C SER A 183 -8.15 -20.55 16.62
N VAL A 184 -8.47 -21.75 16.13
CA VAL A 184 -8.85 -22.90 16.97
C VAL A 184 -8.01 -24.16 16.74
N VAL A 185 -7.32 -24.28 15.60
CA VAL A 185 -6.42 -25.43 15.31
C VAL A 185 -4.95 -25.02 15.36
N ASP A 186 -4.06 -25.96 15.64
CA ASP A 186 -2.61 -25.74 15.80
C ASP A 186 -1.75 -26.68 14.94
N GLY A 187 -0.45 -26.40 14.90
CA GLY A 187 0.59 -27.23 14.29
C GLY A 187 0.25 -27.68 12.86
N ALA A 188 0.29 -29.00 12.63
CA ALA A 188 0.03 -29.59 11.33
C ALA A 188 -1.42 -29.38 10.84
N LYS A 189 -2.39 -29.21 11.75
CA LYS A 189 -3.79 -28.91 11.36
C LYS A 189 -3.90 -27.48 10.85
N GLN A 190 -3.25 -26.53 11.51
CA GLN A 190 -3.22 -25.14 11.06
C GLN A 190 -2.53 -25.02 9.69
N GLN A 191 -1.38 -25.69 9.50
CA GLN A 191 -0.70 -25.71 8.20
C GLN A 191 -1.59 -26.26 7.09
N ARG A 192 -2.35 -27.34 7.35
CA ARG A 192 -3.32 -27.85 6.36
C ARG A 192 -4.39 -26.84 5.96
N VAL A 193 -4.85 -25.99 6.89
CA VAL A 193 -5.81 -24.92 6.56
C VAL A 193 -5.15 -23.87 5.65
N PHE A 194 -3.88 -23.53 5.87
CA PHE A 194 -3.14 -22.66 4.96
C PHE A 194 -2.96 -23.29 3.58
N ASP A 195 -2.60 -24.58 3.53
CA ASP A 195 -2.47 -25.33 2.27
C ASP A 195 -3.81 -25.35 1.52
N GLU A 196 -4.93 -25.63 2.21
CA GLU A 196 -6.29 -25.60 1.66
C GLU A 196 -6.65 -24.20 1.11
N LEU A 197 -6.31 -23.11 1.81
CA LEU A 197 -6.51 -21.74 1.30
C LEU A 197 -5.70 -21.46 0.02
N ILE A 198 -4.47 -21.98 -0.05
CA ILE A 198 -3.60 -21.83 -1.23
C ILE A 198 -4.16 -22.61 -2.43
N GLU A 199 -4.66 -23.83 -2.18
CA GLU A 199 -5.23 -24.72 -3.20
C GLU A 199 -6.51 -24.17 -3.85
N LEU A 200 -7.25 -23.28 -3.19
CA LEU A 200 -8.39 -22.58 -3.80
C LEU A 200 -7.96 -21.73 -5.03
N GLY A 201 -6.69 -21.32 -5.09
CA GLY A 201 -6.08 -20.65 -6.23
C GLY A 201 -6.57 -19.22 -6.49
N THR A 202 -6.20 -18.69 -7.66
CA THR A 202 -6.46 -17.30 -8.07
C THR A 202 -7.92 -16.86 -7.99
N PRO A 203 -8.92 -17.70 -8.35
CA PRO A 203 -10.33 -17.32 -8.25
C PRO A 203 -10.81 -16.95 -6.84
N ALA A 204 -10.16 -17.45 -5.77
CA ALA A 204 -10.55 -17.19 -4.39
C ALA A 204 -9.89 -15.93 -3.79
N ILE A 205 -8.88 -15.35 -4.45
CA ILE A 205 -8.13 -14.18 -3.92
C ILE A 205 -9.06 -13.03 -3.48
N PRO A 206 -10.08 -12.61 -4.26
CA PRO A 206 -10.99 -11.56 -3.81
C PRO A 206 -11.70 -11.91 -2.49
N ALA A 207 -12.16 -13.15 -2.32
CA ALA A 207 -12.83 -13.60 -1.09
C ALA A 207 -11.86 -13.68 0.10
N ILE A 208 -10.61 -14.08 -0.14
CA ILE A 208 -9.54 -14.08 0.88
C ILE A 208 -9.29 -12.65 1.37
N ILE A 209 -9.15 -11.68 0.45
CA ILE A 209 -8.95 -10.27 0.79
C ILE A 209 -10.17 -9.72 1.55
N ASP A 210 -11.38 -10.07 1.12
CA ASP A 210 -12.61 -9.58 1.75
C ASP A 210 -12.72 -9.96 3.23
N GLN A 211 -12.14 -11.10 3.60
CA GLN A 211 -12.18 -11.67 4.95
C GLN A 211 -10.84 -11.59 5.69
N MET A 212 -9.85 -10.87 5.16
CA MET A 212 -8.48 -10.92 5.67
C MET A 212 -8.28 -10.22 7.02
N ASP A 213 -9.13 -9.24 7.37
CA ASP A 213 -9.01 -8.40 8.58
C ASP A 213 -9.51 -9.15 9.84
N ASN A 214 -9.08 -10.41 9.98
CA ASN A 214 -9.32 -11.22 11.15
C ASN A 214 -8.10 -11.10 12.08
N ARG A 215 -8.28 -10.43 13.23
CA ARG A 215 -7.22 -10.18 14.22
C ARG A 215 -7.15 -11.21 15.33
N ALA A 216 -7.77 -12.37 15.16
CA ALA A 216 -7.61 -13.46 16.11
C ALA A 216 -6.15 -13.95 16.13
N GLN A 217 -5.67 -14.34 17.32
CA GLN A 217 -4.37 -14.99 17.46
C GLN A 217 -4.35 -16.36 16.78
N LEU A 218 -3.25 -16.67 16.10
CA LEU A 218 -2.96 -18.02 15.65
C LEU A 218 -2.56 -18.89 16.85
N ARG A 219 -2.90 -20.18 16.80
CA ARG A 219 -2.47 -21.12 17.84
C ARG A 219 -1.01 -21.55 17.67
N THR A 220 -0.47 -21.41 16.47
CA THR A 220 0.93 -21.64 16.18
C THR A 220 1.45 -20.49 15.33
N SER A 221 2.41 -19.71 15.85
CA SER A 221 3.02 -18.60 15.12
C SER A 221 4.03 -19.08 14.07
N TYR A 222 3.54 -19.87 13.13
CA TYR A 222 4.32 -20.48 12.06
C TYR A 222 3.44 -20.77 10.84
N VAL A 223 3.93 -20.36 9.67
CA VAL A 223 3.41 -20.79 8.37
C VAL A 223 4.57 -21.13 7.45
N ARG A 224 4.42 -22.21 6.69
CA ARG A 224 5.35 -22.63 5.65
C ARG A 224 4.68 -22.51 4.29
N LEU A 225 5.30 -21.80 3.37
CA LEU A 225 4.80 -21.62 2.00
C LEU A 225 5.79 -22.25 1.02
N SER A 226 5.32 -23.11 0.13
CA SER A 226 6.19 -23.79 -0.85
C SER A 226 6.62 -22.81 -1.93
N ASN A 227 7.91 -22.67 -2.20
CA ASN A 227 8.35 -21.91 -3.37
C ASN A 227 8.01 -22.72 -4.63
N GLN A 228 7.26 -22.10 -5.56
CA GLN A 228 6.86 -22.74 -6.82
C GLN A 228 7.82 -22.46 -7.98
N HIS A 229 8.75 -21.51 -7.82
CA HIS A 229 9.68 -21.13 -8.89
C HIS A 229 10.93 -22.03 -8.90
N SER A 230 11.28 -22.58 -10.07
CA SER A 230 12.40 -23.51 -10.26
C SER A 230 13.75 -22.96 -9.77
N ASP A 231 13.91 -21.65 -9.84
CA ASP A 231 15.16 -20.97 -9.51
C ASP A 231 15.22 -20.50 -8.04
N SER A 232 14.25 -20.89 -7.21
CA SER A 232 14.28 -20.57 -5.78
C SER A 232 15.34 -21.41 -5.08
N PHE A 233 16.28 -20.76 -4.38
CA PHE A 233 17.32 -21.45 -3.62
C PHE A 233 16.74 -22.32 -2.49
N GLU A 234 15.67 -21.86 -1.84
CA GLU A 234 14.98 -22.59 -0.78
C GLU A 234 13.68 -23.21 -1.30
N ALA A 235 13.38 -24.45 -0.89
CA ALA A 235 12.13 -25.12 -1.25
C ALA A 235 10.89 -24.48 -0.58
N TYR A 236 11.08 -23.79 0.55
CA TYR A 236 10.01 -23.20 1.34
C TYR A 236 10.42 -21.83 1.87
N ARG A 237 9.45 -20.92 1.98
CA ARG A 237 9.53 -19.73 2.83
C ARG A 237 8.85 -20.04 4.16
N GLN A 238 9.43 -19.54 5.24
CA GLN A 238 8.90 -19.72 6.58
C GLN A 238 8.68 -18.34 7.21
N TYR A 239 7.52 -18.16 7.83
CA TYR A 239 7.16 -16.93 8.54
C TYR A 239 6.62 -17.28 9.93
N SER A 240 6.68 -16.31 10.84
CA SER A 240 6.16 -16.45 12.20
C SER A 240 5.04 -15.42 12.48
N PRO A 241 3.92 -15.46 11.73
CA PRO A 241 2.81 -14.55 11.96
C PRO A 241 2.17 -14.82 13.31
N GLU A 242 1.73 -13.77 14.02
CA GLU A 242 1.05 -13.91 15.31
C GLU A 242 -0.47 -13.91 15.17
N LEU A 243 -1.00 -13.09 14.25
CA LEU A 243 -2.43 -12.97 13.99
C LEU A 243 -2.82 -13.63 12.66
N VAL A 244 -4.12 -13.95 12.52
CA VAL A 244 -4.67 -14.50 11.29
C VAL A 244 -4.43 -13.55 10.11
N VAL A 245 -4.69 -12.25 10.26
CA VAL A 245 -4.42 -11.23 9.22
C VAL A 245 -2.97 -11.24 8.72
N ASP A 246 -2.01 -11.48 9.62
CA ASP A 246 -0.57 -11.55 9.28
C ASP A 246 -0.28 -12.75 8.36
N ALA A 247 -0.84 -13.93 8.70
CA ALA A 247 -0.71 -15.12 7.87
C ALA A 247 -1.45 -14.99 6.53
N ILE A 248 -2.63 -14.38 6.51
CA ILE A 248 -3.39 -14.17 5.27
C ILE A 248 -2.65 -13.23 4.32
N ALA A 249 -2.03 -12.15 4.82
CA ALA A 249 -1.20 -11.29 3.96
C ALA A 249 0.00 -12.03 3.37
N ALA A 250 0.64 -12.94 4.13
CA ALA A 250 1.73 -13.77 3.61
C ALA A 250 1.24 -14.76 2.53
N ILE A 251 0.07 -15.36 2.70
CA ILE A 251 -0.56 -16.23 1.69
C ILE A 251 -0.90 -15.43 0.42
N LEU A 252 -1.51 -14.25 0.57
CA LEU A 252 -1.82 -13.37 -0.55
C LEU A 252 -0.56 -12.94 -1.29
N ASN A 253 0.52 -12.58 -0.59
CA ASN A 253 1.82 -12.30 -1.20
C ASN A 253 2.35 -13.51 -1.98
N HIS A 254 2.25 -14.70 -1.41
CA HIS A 254 2.69 -15.93 -2.07
C HIS A 254 1.90 -16.23 -3.34
N GLN A 255 0.58 -16.04 -3.34
CA GLN A 255 -0.28 -16.33 -4.49
C GLN A 255 -0.24 -15.26 -5.59
N THR A 256 -0.06 -13.98 -5.23
CA THR A 256 -0.13 -12.85 -6.19
C THR A 256 1.23 -12.31 -6.60
N GLY A 257 2.26 -12.50 -5.77
CA GLY A 257 3.53 -11.78 -5.88
C GLY A 257 3.47 -10.32 -5.36
N GLU A 258 2.28 -9.82 -5.00
CA GLU A 258 2.08 -8.44 -4.54
C GLU A 258 2.28 -8.30 -3.03
N TYR A 259 2.56 -7.08 -2.58
CA TYR A 259 2.96 -6.84 -1.20
C TYR A 259 2.62 -5.42 -0.74
N PHE A 260 1.82 -5.27 0.32
CA PHE A 260 1.33 -3.96 0.79
C PHE A 260 1.76 -3.59 2.23
N GLY A 261 2.75 -4.26 2.81
CA GLY A 261 3.23 -3.95 4.16
C GLY A 261 3.86 -5.14 4.88
N SER A 262 4.72 -4.88 5.88
CA SER A 262 5.70 -5.82 6.42
C SER A 262 5.21 -6.68 7.59
N ILE A 263 3.94 -7.10 7.61
CA ILE A 263 3.34 -7.76 8.77
C ILE A 263 3.84 -9.19 9.04
N TYR A 264 4.97 -9.58 8.44
CA TYR A 264 5.50 -10.94 8.38
C TYR A 264 5.85 -11.58 9.73
N ASN A 265 6.06 -10.79 10.80
CA ASN A 265 6.50 -11.30 12.10
C ASN A 265 5.89 -10.55 13.31
N GLY A 266 4.65 -10.10 13.20
CA GLY A 266 3.99 -9.32 14.26
C GLY A 266 4.34 -7.84 14.15
N ASP A 267 3.46 -7.11 13.49
CA ASP A 267 3.57 -5.66 13.29
C ASP A 267 2.62 -4.91 14.25
N GLU A 268 2.68 -3.58 14.24
CA GLU A 268 1.72 -2.73 14.94
C GLU A 268 0.37 -2.69 14.20
N ASP A 269 -0.72 -2.36 14.90
CA ASP A 269 -2.06 -2.34 14.32
C ASP A 269 -2.18 -1.37 13.13
N ASP A 270 -1.50 -0.24 13.17
CA ASP A 270 -1.47 0.75 12.08
C ASP A 270 -0.90 0.16 10.78
N GLN A 271 0.07 -0.75 10.87
CA GLN A 271 0.65 -1.42 9.71
C GLN A 271 -0.26 -2.51 9.16
N ARG A 272 -1.01 -3.18 10.03
CA ARG A 272 -2.06 -4.11 9.61
C ARG A 272 -3.16 -3.37 8.87
N ASP A 273 -3.59 -2.23 9.39
CA ASP A 273 -4.56 -1.34 8.73
C ASP A 273 -4.09 -0.94 7.33
N ALA A 274 -2.85 -0.47 7.21
CA ALA A 274 -2.25 -0.11 5.92
C ALA A 274 -2.17 -1.30 4.96
N THR A 275 -1.81 -2.48 5.46
CA THR A 275 -1.71 -3.71 4.65
C THR A 275 -3.09 -4.14 4.15
N VAL A 276 -4.09 -4.18 5.03
CA VAL A 276 -5.49 -4.48 4.67
C VAL A 276 -6.01 -3.46 3.66
N ALA A 277 -5.75 -2.17 3.86
CA ALA A 277 -6.12 -1.12 2.93
C ALA A 277 -5.51 -1.35 1.53
N GLY A 278 -4.22 -1.67 1.44
CA GLY A 278 -3.56 -1.97 0.17
C GLY A 278 -4.15 -3.19 -0.55
N TRP A 279 -4.46 -4.27 0.19
CA TRP A 279 -5.13 -5.43 -0.39
C TRP A 279 -6.55 -5.13 -0.87
N ARG A 280 -7.31 -4.29 -0.15
CA ARG A 280 -8.65 -3.85 -0.57
C ARG A 280 -8.57 -3.06 -1.89
N VAL A 281 -7.59 -2.17 -2.04
CA VAL A 281 -7.32 -1.48 -3.32
C VAL A 281 -7.00 -2.50 -4.42
N TYR A 282 -6.14 -3.47 -4.15
CA TYR A 282 -5.81 -4.53 -5.11
C TYR A 282 -7.05 -5.33 -5.55
N ALA A 283 -7.89 -5.76 -4.62
CA ALA A 283 -9.12 -6.50 -4.92
C ALA A 283 -10.12 -5.69 -5.73
N HIS A 284 -10.22 -4.38 -5.47
CA HIS A 284 -11.00 -3.47 -6.31
C HIS A 284 -10.49 -3.48 -7.76
N ASP A 285 -9.17 -3.35 -7.95
CA ASP A 285 -8.58 -3.21 -9.28
C ASP A 285 -8.47 -4.54 -10.06
N LEU A 286 -8.55 -5.69 -9.38
CA LEU A 286 -8.81 -6.98 -10.03
C LEU A 286 -10.15 -7.01 -10.80
N LYS A 287 -11.13 -6.19 -10.41
CA LYS A 287 -12.39 -6.05 -11.15
C LYS A 287 -12.20 -5.18 -12.41
N CYS A 288 -11.28 -4.22 -12.35
CA CYS A 288 -10.96 -3.33 -13.46
C CYS A 288 -10.21 -4.02 -14.60
N SER A 289 -9.32 -4.97 -14.31
CA SER A 289 -8.56 -5.69 -15.35
C SER A 289 -9.37 -6.73 -16.11
N LYS A 290 -10.57 -7.07 -15.62
CA LYS A 290 -11.50 -8.03 -16.25
C LYS A 290 -12.59 -7.35 -17.08
N ALA A 291 -12.71 -6.02 -17.02
CA ALA A 291 -13.66 -5.23 -17.78
C ALA A 291 -13.06 -4.79 -19.13
#